data_AF-A0A0R1KAU1-F1
#
_entry.id   AF-A0A0R1KAU1-F1
#
_cell.length_a   1.000
_cell.length_b   1.000
_cell.length_c   1.000
_cell.angle_alpha   90.00
_cell.angle_beta   90.00
_cell.angle_gamma   90.00
#
_symmetry.space_group_name_H-M   'P 1'
#
loop_
_entity.id
_entity.type
_entity.pdbx_description
1 polymer ?
#
loop_
_entity_poly.entity_id
_entity_poly.type
_entity_poly.pdbx_seq_one_letter_code
_entity_poly.pdbx_strand_id
1 'polypeptide(L)'
;MLLGKIIQDQRKKLNLSQAELADGICTQAIISKIENQNISPSTTVLISICQKLHLTLDNVFSEFASLPSSNLYLDKFQVMDQAIQDKKMDIVNETITEIKESALPSLEKAHLHFLLALISKSNQDYDEAVFQLNYSLEILQNRKTFWGTVLYSELGTVYLDKNQSVKTEYYYDLTYSNINSLVINSSNEFYYYRSMITKMASWYTDNKNYERSNYLIKIGLHKFDKYFTGKFTDVLYFNAAQNALSSNPIDYNRLSHALTTSIAFADYNDNQPLLDKIKLLMSHHNINELKIKP
;
A
#
# COMPACT_ATOMS: atom_id res chain seq x y z
N MET A 1 -22.82 -10.29 -20.60
CA MET A 1 -23.25 -11.45 -21.42
C MET A 1 -22.04 -12.26 -21.84
N LEU A 2 -22.09 -13.59 -21.83
CA LEU A 2 -20.97 -14.43 -22.27
C LEU A 2 -20.70 -14.27 -23.77
N LEU A 3 -19.42 -14.15 -24.14
CA LEU A 3 -18.92 -14.02 -25.51
C LEU A 3 -18.41 -15.37 -26.01
N GLY A 4 -19.34 -16.27 -26.36
CA GLY A 4 -19.04 -17.62 -26.86
C GLY A 4 -18.11 -17.63 -28.08
N LYS A 5 -18.14 -16.56 -28.87
CA LYS A 5 -17.25 -16.38 -30.03
C LYS A 5 -15.77 -16.28 -29.65
N ILE A 6 -15.44 -15.61 -28.54
CA ILE A 6 -14.05 -15.48 -28.06
C ILE A 6 -13.49 -16.85 -27.67
N ILE A 7 -14.31 -17.66 -26.98
CA ILE A 7 -13.97 -19.03 -26.60
C ILE A 7 -13.71 -19.87 -27.87
N GLN A 8 -14.57 -19.76 -28.88
CA GLN A 8 -14.41 -20.45 -30.16
C GLN A 8 -13.12 -20.06 -30.88
N ASP A 9 -12.83 -18.77 -30.97
CA ASP A 9 -11.69 -18.27 -31.72
C ASP A 9 -10.37 -18.64 -31.02
N GLN A 10 -10.32 -18.57 -29.69
CA GLN A 10 -9.15 -18.99 -28.91
C GLN A 10 -8.92 -20.50 -29.02
N ARG A 11 -9.98 -21.33 -28.92
CA ARG A 11 -9.88 -22.77 -29.12
C ARG A 11 -9.27 -23.11 -30.49
N LYS A 12 -9.75 -22.43 -31.54
CA LYS A 12 -9.22 -22.60 -32.90
C LYS A 12 -7.76 -22.15 -33.03
N LYS A 13 -7.37 -21.05 -32.38
CA LYS A 13 -5.96 -20.61 -32.32
C LYS A 13 -5.04 -21.65 -31.68
N LEU A 14 -5.53 -22.37 -30.68
CA LEU A 14 -4.83 -23.47 -30.02
C LEU A 14 -4.94 -24.81 -30.79
N ASN A 15 -5.57 -24.81 -31.97
CA ASN A 15 -5.81 -26.00 -32.80
C ASN A 15 -6.56 -27.14 -32.09
N LEU A 16 -7.42 -26.81 -31.12
CA LEU A 16 -8.22 -27.79 -30.38
C LEU A 16 -9.57 -28.00 -31.07
N SER A 17 -10.06 -29.23 -31.11
CA SER A 17 -11.46 -29.56 -31.41
C SER A 17 -12.38 -29.27 -30.21
N GLN A 18 -13.69 -29.19 -30.45
CA GLN A 18 -14.65 -29.01 -29.34
C GLN A 18 -14.65 -30.20 -28.37
N ALA A 19 -14.38 -31.41 -28.87
CA ALA A 19 -14.26 -32.61 -28.05
C ALA A 19 -13.02 -32.55 -27.15
N GLU A 20 -11.87 -32.11 -27.69
CA GLU A 20 -10.64 -31.93 -26.92
C GLU A 20 -10.76 -30.82 -25.87
N LEU A 21 -11.45 -29.71 -26.19
CA LEU A 21 -11.74 -28.70 -25.17
C LEU A 21 -12.66 -29.25 -24.07
N ALA A 22 -13.69 -30.01 -24.45
CA ALA A 22 -14.65 -30.60 -23.51
C ALA A 22 -14.03 -31.68 -22.59
N ASP A 23 -12.98 -32.35 -23.04
CA ASP A 23 -12.37 -33.48 -22.33
C ASP A 23 -11.95 -33.11 -20.90
N GLY A 24 -12.41 -33.92 -19.93
CA GLY A 24 -12.22 -33.70 -18.51
C GLY A 24 -13.02 -32.54 -17.89
N ILE A 25 -13.86 -31.83 -18.66
CA ILE A 25 -14.58 -30.64 -18.20
C ILE A 25 -16.10 -30.78 -18.35
N CYS A 26 -16.58 -31.08 -19.56
CA CYS A 26 -18.01 -31.17 -19.88
C CYS A 26 -18.23 -32.00 -21.17
N THR A 27 -19.42 -31.94 -21.76
CA THR A 27 -19.68 -32.61 -23.05
C THR A 27 -19.41 -31.69 -24.24
N GLN A 28 -19.03 -32.24 -25.39
CA GLN A 28 -18.82 -31.47 -26.62
C GLN A 28 -20.08 -30.68 -27.04
N ALA A 29 -21.27 -31.20 -26.73
CA ALA A 29 -22.53 -30.48 -26.94
C ALA A 29 -22.65 -29.20 -26.09
N ILE A 30 -22.12 -29.19 -24.87
CA ILE A 30 -22.08 -27.99 -24.00
C ILE A 30 -21.14 -26.95 -24.61
N ILE A 31 -19.94 -27.35 -25.05
CA ILE A 31 -19.01 -26.43 -25.74
C ILE A 31 -19.65 -25.83 -26.99
N SER A 32 -20.35 -26.62 -27.81
CA SER A 32 -21.05 -26.13 -28.99
C SER A 32 -22.14 -25.09 -28.65
N LYS A 33 -22.89 -25.31 -27.56
CA LYS A 33 -23.91 -24.37 -27.06
C LYS A 33 -23.29 -23.08 -26.52
N ILE A 34 -22.18 -23.17 -25.80
CA ILE A 34 -21.42 -22.01 -25.34
C ILE A 34 -20.98 -21.17 -26.55
N GLU A 35 -20.31 -21.80 -27.52
CA GLU A 35 -19.71 -21.11 -28.67
C GLU A 35 -20.73 -20.48 -29.61
N ASN A 36 -21.85 -21.16 -29.87
CA ASN A 36 -22.82 -20.75 -30.90
C ASN A 36 -24.04 -20.03 -30.35
N GLN A 37 -24.42 -20.28 -29.09
CA GLN A 37 -25.65 -19.76 -28.49
C GLN A 37 -25.39 -18.88 -27.26
N ASN A 38 -24.12 -18.61 -26.92
CA ASN A 38 -23.71 -17.82 -25.75
C ASN A 38 -24.33 -18.32 -24.43
N ILE A 39 -24.64 -19.62 -24.33
CA ILE A 39 -25.21 -20.22 -23.12
C ILE A 39 -24.15 -20.24 -22.03
N SER A 40 -24.44 -19.60 -20.90
CA SER A 40 -23.55 -19.60 -19.75
C SER A 40 -23.55 -20.97 -19.06
N PRO A 41 -22.40 -21.64 -18.92
CA PRO A 41 -22.32 -22.89 -18.17
C PRO A 41 -22.28 -22.60 -16.66
N SER A 42 -22.12 -23.66 -15.84
CA SER A 42 -21.82 -23.46 -14.42
C SER A 42 -20.44 -22.80 -14.24
N THR A 43 -20.26 -22.09 -13.13
CA THR A 43 -19.00 -21.39 -12.81
C THR A 43 -17.78 -22.31 -12.86
N THR A 44 -17.91 -23.54 -12.34
CA THR A 44 -16.83 -24.54 -12.34
C THR A 44 -16.40 -24.93 -13.75
N VAL A 45 -17.36 -25.14 -14.65
CA VAL A 45 -17.10 -25.46 -16.07
C VAL A 45 -16.46 -24.26 -16.75
N LEU A 46 -16.95 -23.05 -16.48
CA LEU A 46 -16.42 -21.84 -17.08
C LEU A 46 -14.96 -21.58 -16.69
N ILE A 47 -14.62 -21.72 -15.41
CA ILE A 47 -13.24 -21.56 -14.91
C ILE A 47 -12.32 -22.58 -15.59
N SER A 48 -12.76 -23.84 -15.68
CA SER A 48 -11.98 -24.92 -16.30
C SER A 48 -11.73 -24.67 -17.79
N ILE A 49 -12.74 -24.18 -18.52
CA ILE A 49 -12.60 -23.77 -19.93
C ILE A 49 -11.60 -22.62 -20.06
N CYS A 50 -11.72 -21.59 -19.22
CA CYS A 50 -10.83 -20.43 -19.23
C CYS A 50 -9.38 -20.84 -18.98
N GLN A 51 -9.13 -21.70 -17.98
CA GLN A 51 -7.81 -22.24 -17.69
C GLN A 51 -7.22 -23.01 -18.87
N LYS A 52 -8.01 -23.89 -19.50
CA LYS A 52 -7.57 -24.71 -20.65
C LYS A 52 -7.29 -23.89 -21.92
N LEU A 53 -7.92 -22.73 -22.05
CA LEU A 53 -7.72 -21.80 -23.18
C LEU A 53 -6.76 -20.65 -22.89
N HIS A 54 -6.19 -20.59 -21.68
CA HIS A 54 -5.38 -19.47 -21.19
C HIS A 54 -6.12 -18.12 -21.29
N LEU A 55 -7.40 -18.10 -20.92
CA LEU A 55 -8.24 -16.92 -20.85
C LEU A 55 -8.58 -16.57 -19.40
N THR A 56 -8.91 -15.31 -19.15
CA THR A 56 -9.54 -14.85 -17.90
C THR A 56 -11.04 -14.68 -18.10
N LEU A 57 -11.78 -14.57 -16.99
CA LEU A 57 -13.21 -14.26 -17.04
C LEU A 57 -13.48 -12.92 -17.72
N ASP A 58 -12.57 -11.95 -17.56
CA ASP A 58 -12.64 -10.64 -18.22
C ASP A 58 -12.62 -10.75 -19.75
N ASN A 59 -11.92 -11.75 -20.29
CA ASN A 59 -11.88 -11.96 -21.74
C ASN A 59 -13.20 -12.49 -22.31
N VAL A 60 -14.03 -13.18 -21.52
CA VAL A 60 -15.17 -13.94 -22.03
C VAL A 60 -16.54 -13.34 -21.72
N PHE A 61 -16.63 -12.22 -20.99
CA PHE A 61 -17.90 -11.50 -20.79
C PHE A 61 -17.89 -10.10 -21.37
N SER A 62 -18.99 -9.75 -22.03
CA SER A 62 -19.24 -8.44 -22.61
C SER A 62 -19.38 -7.32 -21.56
N GLU A 63 -19.77 -7.64 -20.32
CA GLU A 63 -19.82 -6.64 -19.23
C GLU A 63 -18.41 -6.09 -18.93
N PHE A 64 -17.36 -6.88 -19.18
CA PHE A 64 -15.97 -6.45 -19.04
C PHE A 64 -15.40 -5.83 -20.33
N ALA A 65 -16.06 -6.01 -21.48
CA ALA A 65 -15.64 -5.43 -22.76
C ALA A 65 -16.01 -3.94 -22.90
N SER A 66 -17.03 -3.48 -22.17
CA SER A 66 -17.39 -2.05 -22.05
C SER A 66 -16.58 -1.30 -20.99
N LEU A 67 -15.76 -2.01 -20.20
CA LEU A 67 -14.69 -1.36 -19.47
C LEU A 67 -13.60 -1.07 -20.51
N PRO A 68 -13.23 0.21 -20.76
CA PRO A 68 -12.01 0.48 -21.50
C PRO A 68 -10.92 -0.26 -20.72
N SER A 69 -10.38 -1.34 -21.31
CA SER A 69 -9.41 -2.27 -20.71
C SER A 69 -9.17 -1.99 -19.23
N SER A 70 -9.76 -2.76 -18.32
CA SER A 70 -9.68 -2.61 -16.86
C SER A 70 -8.29 -2.25 -16.29
N ASN A 71 -7.22 -2.38 -17.09
CA ASN A 71 -5.86 -1.96 -16.79
C ASN A 71 -5.52 -0.47 -17.02
N LEU A 72 -6.21 0.32 -17.87
CA LEU A 72 -5.65 1.63 -18.25
C LEU A 72 -5.67 2.68 -17.13
N TYR A 73 -6.66 2.64 -16.23
CA TYR A 73 -6.64 3.47 -15.03
C TYR A 73 -5.83 2.82 -13.89
N LEU A 74 -5.85 1.48 -13.77
CA LEU A 74 -5.05 0.77 -12.75
C LEU A 74 -3.55 0.97 -12.97
N ASP A 75 -3.08 0.90 -14.21
CA ASP A 75 -1.70 1.19 -14.60
C ASP A 75 -1.33 2.63 -14.21
N LYS A 76 -2.24 3.59 -14.41
CA LYS A 76 -2.04 4.99 -13.99
C LYS A 76 -1.98 5.13 -12.48
N PHE A 77 -2.83 4.44 -11.72
CA PHE A 77 -2.74 4.41 -10.26
C PHE A 77 -1.41 3.83 -9.80
N GLN A 78 -0.93 2.77 -10.43
CA GLN A 78 0.38 2.18 -10.13
C GLN A 78 1.52 3.16 -10.43
N VAL A 79 1.47 3.87 -11.56
CA VAL A 79 2.42 4.93 -11.92
C VAL A 79 2.41 6.06 -10.89
N MET A 80 1.22 6.52 -10.49
CA MET A 80 1.07 7.57 -9.48
C MET A 80 1.60 7.13 -8.11
N ASP A 81 1.27 5.94 -7.64
CA ASP A 81 1.78 5.39 -6.38
C ASP A 81 3.31 5.29 -6.39
N GLN A 82 3.89 4.82 -7.50
CA GLN A 82 5.35 4.75 -7.64
C GLN A 82 5.98 6.15 -7.65
N ALA A 83 5.35 7.10 -8.34
CA ALA A 83 5.80 8.50 -8.35
C ALA A 83 5.73 9.13 -6.96
N ILE A 84 4.67 8.86 -6.17
CA ILE A 84 4.57 9.27 -4.75
C ILE A 84 5.72 8.67 -3.94
N GLN A 85 6.03 7.38 -4.14
CA GLN A 85 7.16 6.72 -3.47
C GLN A 85 8.48 7.41 -3.81
N ASP A 86 8.68 7.77 -5.07
CA ASP A 86 9.90 8.41 -5.55
C ASP A 86 9.92 9.93 -5.34
N LYS A 87 8.90 10.49 -4.67
CA LYS A 87 8.70 11.93 -4.43
C LYS A 87 8.63 12.76 -5.73
N LYS A 88 8.16 12.18 -6.84
CA LYS A 88 8.01 12.82 -8.15
C LYS A 88 6.60 13.36 -8.33
N MET A 89 6.27 14.45 -7.62
CA MET A 89 4.91 15.02 -7.63
C MET A 89 4.47 15.52 -9.02
N ASP A 90 5.40 15.95 -9.88
CA ASP A 90 5.08 16.40 -11.24
C ASP A 90 4.39 15.30 -12.07
N ILE A 91 4.88 14.06 -11.97
CA ILE A 91 4.30 12.90 -12.66
C ILE A 91 2.89 12.62 -12.14
N VAL A 92 2.68 12.76 -10.82
CA VAL A 92 1.36 12.56 -10.20
C VAL A 92 0.38 13.63 -10.72
N ASN A 93 0.80 14.90 -10.72
CA ASN A 93 -0.01 16.03 -11.20
C ASN A 93 -0.37 15.91 -12.68
N GLU A 94 0.53 15.40 -13.53
CA GLU A 94 0.24 15.15 -14.94
C GLU A 94 -0.75 13.98 -15.10
N THR A 95 -0.41 12.82 -14.53
CA THR A 95 -1.16 11.57 -14.70
C THR A 95 -2.59 11.67 -14.18
N ILE A 96 -2.80 12.38 -13.06
CA ILE A 96 -4.12 12.47 -12.42
C ILE A 96 -5.15 13.19 -13.29
N THR A 97 -4.73 14.11 -14.16
CA THR A 97 -5.63 14.84 -15.07
C THR A 97 -6.26 13.94 -16.13
N GLU A 98 -5.65 12.78 -16.40
CA GLU A 98 -6.15 11.81 -17.34
C GLU A 98 -7.18 10.84 -16.73
N ILE A 99 -7.39 10.91 -15.40
CA ILE A 99 -8.34 10.06 -14.69
C ILE A 99 -9.74 10.67 -14.77
N LYS A 100 -10.69 9.88 -15.27
CA LYS A 100 -12.11 10.24 -15.29
C LYS A 100 -12.80 9.61 -14.08
N GLU A 101 -12.97 10.39 -13.01
CA GLU A 101 -13.57 9.94 -11.75
C GLU A 101 -14.95 9.25 -11.94
N SER A 102 -15.78 9.75 -12.85
CA SER A 102 -17.12 9.19 -13.13
C SER A 102 -17.10 7.76 -13.67
N ALA A 103 -15.96 7.30 -14.19
CA ALA A 103 -15.77 5.95 -14.71
C ALA A 103 -15.17 4.99 -13.68
N LEU A 104 -14.81 5.47 -12.48
CA LEU A 104 -14.15 4.65 -11.46
C LEU A 104 -15.16 3.91 -10.56
N PRO A 105 -14.88 2.64 -10.21
CA PRO A 105 -15.54 1.98 -9.09
C PRO A 105 -15.22 2.66 -7.76
N SER A 106 -15.97 2.31 -6.70
CA SER A 106 -15.85 2.96 -5.39
C SER A 106 -14.44 2.88 -4.80
N LEU A 107 -13.74 1.76 -4.93
CA LEU A 107 -12.41 1.59 -4.33
C LEU A 107 -11.38 2.51 -5.00
N GLU A 108 -11.37 2.55 -6.34
CA GLU A 108 -10.46 3.40 -7.11
C GLU A 108 -10.82 4.87 -7.01
N LYS A 109 -12.11 5.20 -6.84
CA LYS A 109 -12.53 6.55 -6.50
C LYS A 109 -11.94 6.95 -5.13
N ALA A 110 -12.03 6.10 -4.11
CA ALA A 110 -11.39 6.36 -2.82
C ALA A 110 -9.87 6.56 -2.97
N HIS A 111 -9.19 5.70 -3.74
CA HIS A 111 -7.76 5.85 -4.02
C HIS A 111 -7.42 7.17 -4.75
N LEU A 112 -8.25 7.60 -5.70
CA LEU A 112 -8.11 8.90 -6.37
C LEU A 112 -8.14 10.05 -5.37
N HIS A 113 -9.13 10.08 -4.47
CA HIS A 113 -9.24 11.12 -3.45
C HIS A 113 -8.10 11.07 -2.43
N PHE A 114 -7.59 9.88 -2.11
CA PHE A 114 -6.35 9.74 -1.34
C PHE A 114 -5.16 10.42 -2.05
N LEU A 115 -4.97 10.19 -3.35
CA LEU A 115 -3.89 10.81 -4.13
C LEU A 115 -4.06 12.33 -4.25
N LEU A 116 -5.30 12.81 -4.47
CA LEU A 116 -5.61 14.24 -4.45
C LEU A 116 -5.24 14.88 -3.11
N ALA A 117 -5.52 14.20 -1.99
CA ALA A 117 -5.12 14.70 -0.68
C ALA A 117 -3.60 14.83 -0.52
N LEU A 118 -2.82 13.88 -1.05
CA LEU A 118 -1.37 13.96 -1.03
C LEU A 118 -0.84 15.12 -1.87
N ILE A 119 -1.47 15.39 -3.02
CA ILE A 119 -1.16 16.56 -3.85
C ILE A 119 -1.46 17.86 -3.08
N SER A 120 -2.69 18.01 -2.57
CA SER A 120 -3.09 19.22 -1.82
C SER A 120 -2.18 19.47 -0.62
N LYS A 121 -1.83 18.40 0.11
CA LYS A 121 -0.86 18.47 1.21
C LYS A 121 0.52 18.94 0.74
N SER A 122 1.02 18.45 -0.40
CA SER A 122 2.31 18.88 -0.96
C SER A 122 2.31 20.37 -1.34
N ASN A 123 1.15 20.88 -1.75
CA ASN A 123 0.92 22.29 -2.04
C ASN A 123 0.61 23.13 -0.78
N GLN A 124 0.69 22.53 0.41
CA GLN A 124 0.33 23.13 1.70
C GLN A 124 -1.15 23.55 1.82
N ASP A 125 -2.02 23.06 0.93
CA ASP A 125 -3.47 23.20 1.04
C ASP A 125 -4.03 22.10 1.95
N TYR A 126 -3.84 22.30 3.24
CA TYR A 126 -4.22 21.31 4.25
C TYR A 126 -5.73 21.16 4.43
N ASP A 127 -6.51 22.21 4.14
CA ASP A 127 -7.97 22.13 4.26
C ASP A 127 -8.54 21.28 3.13
N GLU A 128 -8.04 21.46 1.90
CA GLU A 128 -8.39 20.59 0.79
C GLU A 128 -7.89 19.15 1.02
N ALA A 129 -6.69 18.96 1.56
CA ALA A 129 -6.21 17.63 1.92
C ALA A 129 -7.13 16.91 2.92
N VAL A 130 -7.60 17.62 3.96
CA VAL A 130 -8.57 17.07 4.92
C VAL A 130 -9.90 16.75 4.25
N PHE A 131 -10.40 17.62 3.37
CA PHE A 131 -11.63 17.36 2.63
C PHE A 131 -11.52 16.07 1.81
N GLN A 132 -10.47 15.95 1.00
CA GLN A 132 -10.22 14.80 0.13
C GLN A 132 -10.08 13.49 0.91
N LEU A 133 -9.37 13.49 2.05
CA LEU A 133 -9.25 12.31 2.91
C LEU A 133 -10.60 11.88 3.52
N ASN A 134 -11.41 12.84 3.98
CA ASN A 134 -12.74 12.52 4.50
C ASN A 134 -13.68 12.03 3.40
N TYR A 135 -13.63 12.64 2.21
CA TYR A 135 -14.40 12.17 1.06
C TYR A 135 -14.03 10.72 0.71
N SER A 136 -12.73 10.40 0.69
CA SER A 136 -12.25 9.03 0.51
C SER A 136 -12.79 8.07 1.58
N LEU A 137 -12.84 8.48 2.85
CA LEU A 137 -13.38 7.67 3.94
C LEU A 137 -14.88 7.41 3.80
N GLU A 138 -15.66 8.38 3.29
CA GLU A 138 -17.10 8.23 3.06
C GLU A 138 -17.41 7.26 1.92
N ILE A 139 -16.54 7.17 0.92
CA ILE A 139 -16.70 6.20 -0.19
C ILE A 139 -16.46 4.75 0.28
N LEU A 140 -15.58 4.55 1.27
CA LEU A 140 -15.28 3.21 1.78
C LEU A 140 -16.50 2.61 2.49
N GLN A 141 -16.99 1.49 1.97
CA GLN A 141 -18.07 0.71 2.62
C GLN A 141 -17.68 0.24 4.03
N ASN A 142 -16.40 -0.04 4.26
CA ASN A 142 -15.85 -0.39 5.56
C ASN A 142 -14.55 0.39 5.83
N ARG A 143 -14.57 1.19 6.90
CA ARG A 143 -13.42 1.99 7.34
C ARG A 143 -12.38 1.19 8.13
N LYS A 144 -12.72 -0.01 8.59
CA LYS A 144 -11.79 -0.95 9.25
C LYS A 144 -11.05 -1.81 8.22
N THR A 145 -10.49 -1.15 7.22
CA THR A 145 -9.72 -1.77 6.12
C THR A 145 -8.30 -1.20 6.12
N PHE A 146 -7.42 -1.78 5.30
CA PHE A 146 -6.08 -1.23 5.07
C PHE A 146 -6.14 0.25 4.69
N TRP A 147 -6.91 0.57 3.64
CA TRP A 147 -7.05 1.93 3.14
C TRP A 147 -7.72 2.88 4.13
N GLY A 148 -8.74 2.43 4.87
CA GLY A 148 -9.33 3.25 5.95
C GLY A 148 -8.31 3.61 7.04
N THR A 149 -7.41 2.68 7.36
CA THR A 149 -6.34 2.91 8.36
C THR A 149 -5.27 3.86 7.83
N VAL A 150 -4.88 3.74 6.56
CA VAL A 150 -3.97 4.68 5.90
C VAL A 150 -4.55 6.10 5.87
N LEU A 151 -5.85 6.24 5.56
CA LEU A 151 -6.54 7.53 5.54
C LEU A 151 -6.57 8.20 6.92
N TYR A 152 -6.83 7.45 8.00
CA TYR A 152 -6.69 7.98 9.36
C TYR A 152 -5.25 8.43 9.67
N SER A 153 -4.25 7.66 9.24
CA SER A 153 -2.85 8.06 9.43
C SER A 153 -2.50 9.36 8.71
N GLU A 154 -2.94 9.52 7.46
CA GLU A 154 -2.68 10.76 6.74
C GLU A 154 -3.47 11.94 7.31
N LEU A 155 -4.70 11.75 7.80
CA LEU A 155 -5.43 12.80 8.52
C LEU A 155 -4.65 13.25 9.76
N GLY A 156 -4.15 12.32 10.56
CA GLY A 156 -3.32 12.64 11.72
C GLY A 156 -2.05 13.41 11.31
N THR A 157 -1.44 13.04 10.19
CA THR A 157 -0.25 13.73 9.67
C THR A 157 -0.57 15.14 9.17
N VAL A 158 -1.68 15.34 8.46
CA VAL A 158 -2.10 16.68 8.02
C VAL A 158 -2.42 17.57 9.23
N TYR A 159 -3.08 17.03 10.26
CA TYR A 159 -3.32 17.80 11.49
C TYR A 159 -2.05 18.09 12.28
N LEU A 160 -1.06 17.21 12.23
CA LEU A 160 0.27 17.46 12.79
C LEU A 160 0.94 18.64 12.08
N ASP A 161 0.91 18.67 10.75
CA ASP A 161 1.46 19.76 9.93
C ASP A 161 0.73 21.11 10.19
N LYS A 162 -0.56 21.05 10.55
CA LYS A 162 -1.36 22.20 11.02
C LYS A 162 -1.14 22.57 12.50
N ASN A 163 -0.23 21.89 13.22
CA ASN A 163 0.01 22.05 14.67
C ASN A 163 -1.25 21.82 15.55
N GLN A 164 -2.16 20.93 15.13
CA GLN A 164 -3.38 20.60 15.86
C GLN A 164 -3.23 19.28 16.63
N SER A 165 -2.52 19.32 17.77
CA SER A 165 -2.12 18.11 18.53
C SER A 165 -3.29 17.22 18.96
N VAL A 166 -4.40 17.79 19.44
CA VAL A 166 -5.57 17.01 19.86
C VAL A 166 -6.15 16.18 18.71
N LYS A 167 -6.22 16.77 17.50
CA LYS A 167 -6.72 16.05 16.32
C LYS A 167 -5.69 15.06 15.79
N THR A 168 -4.40 15.40 15.86
CA THR A 168 -3.30 14.49 15.52
C THR A 168 -3.40 13.21 16.33
N GLU A 169 -3.47 13.35 17.66
CA GLU A 169 -3.60 12.23 18.60
C GLU A 169 -4.86 11.40 18.32
N TYR A 170 -6.01 12.06 18.13
CA TYR A 170 -7.26 11.37 17.81
C TYR A 170 -7.14 10.45 16.59
N TYR A 171 -6.60 10.95 15.47
CA TYR A 171 -6.48 10.16 14.24
C TYR A 171 -5.36 9.12 14.31
N TYR A 172 -4.27 9.38 15.02
CA TYR A 172 -3.23 8.39 15.28
C TYR A 172 -3.74 7.27 16.20
N ASP A 173 -4.62 7.55 17.15
CA ASP A 173 -5.24 6.53 18.00
C ASP A 173 -6.21 5.66 17.22
N LEU A 174 -7.01 6.24 16.33
CA LEU A 174 -7.83 5.46 15.38
C LEU A 174 -6.96 4.55 14.51
N THR A 175 -5.84 5.07 14.00
CA THR A 175 -4.89 4.30 13.19
C THR A 175 -4.30 3.14 14.01
N TYR A 176 -3.83 3.43 15.22
CA TYR A 176 -3.21 2.45 16.12
C TYR A 176 -4.18 1.33 16.48
N SER A 177 -5.46 1.64 16.71
CA SER A 177 -6.48 0.65 17.06
C SER A 177 -6.75 -0.40 15.97
N ASN A 178 -6.49 -0.06 14.70
CA ASN A 178 -6.74 -0.93 13.55
C ASN A 178 -5.47 -1.65 13.03
N ILE A 179 -4.28 -1.25 13.47
CA ILE A 179 -2.99 -1.66 12.86
C ILE A 179 -2.77 -3.18 12.86
N ASN A 180 -3.28 -3.89 13.87
CA ASN A 180 -3.08 -5.33 14.04
C ASN A 180 -3.97 -6.19 13.14
N SER A 181 -5.04 -5.60 12.60
CA SER A 181 -5.97 -6.29 11.70
C SER A 181 -5.61 -6.13 10.23
N LEU A 182 -4.53 -5.42 9.91
CA LEU A 182 -4.18 -5.10 8.55
C LEU A 182 -3.62 -6.33 7.81
N VAL A 183 -4.14 -6.56 6.62
CA VAL A 183 -3.61 -7.54 5.65
C VAL A 183 -2.94 -6.75 4.52
N ILE A 184 -1.67 -7.06 4.27
CA ILE A 184 -0.85 -6.38 3.25
C ILE A 184 -0.72 -7.31 2.04
N ASN A 185 -1.26 -6.88 0.90
CA ASN A 185 -1.40 -7.71 -0.28
C ASN A 185 -0.47 -7.31 -1.43
N SER A 186 0.14 -6.13 -1.39
CA SER A 186 1.03 -5.64 -2.46
C SER A 186 2.26 -4.89 -1.93
N SER A 187 3.27 -4.70 -2.79
CA SER A 187 4.44 -3.87 -2.49
C SER A 187 4.06 -2.41 -2.19
N ASN A 188 3.04 -1.87 -2.88
CA ASN A 188 2.54 -0.51 -2.64
C ASN A 188 1.87 -0.39 -1.27
N GLU A 189 1.01 -1.35 -0.92
CA GLU A 189 0.42 -1.40 0.43
C GLU A 189 1.51 -1.54 1.49
N PHE A 190 2.53 -2.34 1.23
CA PHE A 190 3.66 -2.49 2.14
C PHE A 190 4.44 -1.19 2.34
N TYR A 191 4.62 -0.40 1.28
CA TYR A 191 5.22 0.94 1.37
C TYR A 191 4.39 1.85 2.27
N TYR A 192 3.09 1.98 2.01
CA TYR A 192 2.20 2.85 2.79
C TYR A 192 2.09 2.38 4.25
N TYR A 193 2.04 1.07 4.48
CA TYR A 193 2.09 0.47 5.81
C TYR A 193 3.33 0.95 6.58
N ARG A 194 4.53 0.79 6.01
CA ARG A 194 5.78 1.18 6.68
C ARG A 194 5.92 2.68 6.83
N SER A 195 5.48 3.46 5.86
CA SER A 195 5.44 4.93 5.92
C SER A 195 4.59 5.38 7.12
N MET A 196 3.35 4.89 7.22
CA MET A 196 2.43 5.14 8.34
C MET A 196 3.05 4.76 9.68
N ILE A 197 3.57 3.54 9.80
CA ILE A 197 4.22 3.03 11.02
C ILE A 197 5.37 3.95 11.45
N THR A 198 6.21 4.36 10.51
CA THR A 198 7.39 5.19 10.77
C THR A 198 7.01 6.59 11.23
N LYS A 199 6.02 7.22 10.59
CA LYS A 199 5.47 8.53 11.00
C LYS A 199 4.94 8.47 12.44
N MET A 200 4.08 7.49 12.72
CA MET A 200 3.48 7.33 14.05
C MET A 200 4.52 6.96 15.13
N ALA A 201 5.47 6.08 14.83
CA ALA A 201 6.54 5.72 15.77
C ALA A 201 7.38 6.95 16.14
N SER A 202 7.73 7.77 15.15
CA SER A 202 8.46 9.04 15.40
C SER A 202 7.64 9.96 16.28
N TRP A 203 6.36 10.16 15.96
CA TRP A 203 5.47 11.00 16.76
C TRP A 203 5.32 10.52 18.21
N TYR A 204 5.10 9.22 18.43
CA TYR A 204 5.02 8.67 19.79
C TYR A 204 6.36 8.75 20.53
N THR A 205 7.49 8.61 19.85
CA THR A 205 8.83 8.84 20.43
C THR A 205 8.97 10.28 20.89
N ASP A 206 8.65 11.26 20.04
CA ASP A 206 8.75 12.69 20.34
C ASP A 206 7.83 13.10 21.50
N ASN A 207 6.66 12.45 21.61
CA ASN A 207 5.70 12.63 22.69
C ASN A 207 5.96 11.72 23.90
N LYS A 208 7.12 11.05 23.97
CA LYS A 208 7.56 10.19 25.08
C LYS A 208 6.65 8.98 25.37
N ASN A 209 5.76 8.62 24.46
CA ASN A 209 4.98 7.39 24.52
C ASN A 209 5.80 6.23 23.93
N TYR A 210 6.86 5.86 24.66
CA TYR A 210 7.81 4.85 24.20
C TYR A 210 7.21 3.46 24.07
N GLU A 211 6.14 3.15 24.81
CA GLU A 211 5.44 1.86 24.69
C GLU A 211 4.84 1.69 23.30
N ARG A 212 3.97 2.62 22.88
CA ARG A 212 3.35 2.59 21.55
C ARG A 212 4.39 2.72 20.44
N SER A 213 5.39 3.59 20.62
CA SER A 213 6.48 3.71 19.65
C SER A 213 7.24 2.40 19.48
N ASN A 214 7.66 1.74 20.58
CA ASN A 214 8.37 0.46 20.51
C ASN A 214 7.52 -0.65 19.88
N TYR A 215 6.21 -0.65 20.14
CA TYR A 215 5.29 -1.58 19.49
C TYR A 215 5.28 -1.39 17.97
N LEU A 216 5.08 -0.14 17.51
CA LEU A 216 5.08 0.21 16.08
C LEU A 216 6.41 -0.11 15.41
N ILE A 217 7.54 0.20 16.05
CA ILE A 217 8.88 -0.14 15.56
C ILE A 217 9.00 -1.65 15.37
N LYS A 218 8.56 -2.45 16.34
CA LYS A 218 8.62 -3.92 16.26
C LYS A 218 7.84 -4.45 15.06
N ILE A 219 6.61 -3.99 14.85
CA ILE A 219 5.79 -4.48 13.73
C ILE A 219 6.25 -3.90 12.38
N GLY A 220 6.82 -2.69 12.35
CA GLY A 220 7.39 -2.07 11.15
C GLY A 220 8.71 -2.70 10.68
N LEU A 221 9.47 -3.29 11.60
CA LEU A 221 10.71 -4.04 11.32
C LEU A 221 10.46 -5.55 11.12
N HIS A 222 9.22 -6.02 11.29
CA HIS A 222 8.88 -7.42 11.04
C HIS A 222 9.20 -7.79 9.57
N LYS A 223 9.81 -8.96 9.36
CA LYS A 223 10.17 -9.42 8.02
C LYS A 223 8.91 -9.84 7.26
N PHE A 224 8.70 -9.26 6.08
CA PHE A 224 7.71 -9.73 5.13
C PHE A 224 8.44 -10.45 4.01
N ASP A 225 8.31 -11.78 3.94
CA ASP A 225 9.08 -12.62 3.01
C ASP A 225 8.89 -12.22 1.53
N LYS A 226 7.77 -11.57 1.21
CA LYS A 226 7.42 -11.13 -0.15
C LYS A 226 7.88 -9.72 -0.50
N TYR A 227 8.07 -8.85 0.49
CA TYR A 227 8.26 -7.41 0.27
C TYR A 227 9.42 -6.90 1.13
N PHE A 228 10.51 -6.50 0.48
CA PHE A 228 11.66 -5.93 1.17
C PHE A 228 11.82 -4.46 0.78
N THR A 229 11.99 -3.60 1.79
CA THR A 229 12.45 -2.23 1.55
C THR A 229 13.43 -1.81 2.64
N GLY A 230 14.63 -1.35 2.27
CA GLY A 230 15.54 -0.68 3.19
C GLY A 230 15.06 0.71 3.61
N LYS A 231 14.08 1.25 2.88
CA LYS A 231 13.46 2.55 3.14
C LYS A 231 12.75 2.53 4.48
N PHE A 232 12.91 3.61 5.25
CA PHE A 232 12.41 3.79 6.62
C PHE A 232 13.11 2.99 7.71
N THR A 233 13.92 1.98 7.39
CA THR A 233 14.61 1.16 8.39
C THR A 233 15.55 2.01 9.25
N ASP A 234 16.25 2.94 8.61
CA ASP A 234 17.09 3.96 9.23
C ASP A 234 16.35 4.75 10.33
N VAL A 235 15.18 5.31 10.00
CA VAL A 235 14.35 6.12 10.91
C VAL A 235 13.76 5.26 12.04
N LEU A 236 13.27 4.05 11.73
CA LEU A 236 12.73 3.15 12.75
C LEU A 236 13.78 2.77 13.80
N TYR A 237 15.00 2.47 13.38
CA TYR A 237 16.10 2.21 14.30
C TYR A 237 16.60 3.46 15.02
N PHE A 238 16.55 4.64 14.39
CA PHE A 238 16.82 5.90 15.08
C PHE A 238 15.84 6.12 16.25
N ASN A 239 14.54 5.92 16.00
CA ASN A 239 13.52 6.00 17.05
C ASN A 239 13.73 4.93 18.13
N ALA A 240 14.16 3.72 17.75
CA ALA A 240 14.50 2.68 18.71
C ALA A 240 15.67 3.08 19.63
N ALA A 241 16.68 3.78 19.09
CA ALA A 241 17.80 4.31 19.85
C ALA A 241 17.35 5.40 20.84
N GLN A 242 16.53 6.36 20.38
CA GLN A 242 15.95 7.40 21.25
C GLN A 242 15.12 6.79 22.39
N ASN A 243 14.29 5.78 22.08
CA ASN A 243 13.49 5.09 23.09
C ASN A 243 14.37 4.32 24.08
N ALA A 244 15.46 3.69 23.62
CA ALA A 244 16.40 2.96 24.48
C ALA A 244 17.13 3.89 25.45
N LEU A 245 17.52 5.09 25.01
CA LEU A 245 18.12 6.12 25.89
C LEU A 245 17.18 6.57 27.01
N SER A 246 15.86 6.44 26.80
CA SER A 246 14.85 6.81 27.79
C SER A 246 14.47 5.67 28.74
N SER A 247 15.07 4.48 28.58
CA SER A 247 14.86 3.35 29.49
C SER A 247 15.68 3.48 30.77
N ASN A 248 15.17 2.95 31.89
CA ASN A 248 15.87 2.96 33.17
C ASN A 248 15.88 1.54 33.80
N PRO A 249 17.04 0.87 33.90
CA PRO A 249 18.36 1.32 33.40
C PRO A 249 18.42 1.34 31.88
N ILE A 250 19.36 2.12 31.32
CA ILE A 250 19.57 2.18 29.86
C ILE A 250 20.04 0.82 29.33
N ASP A 251 19.32 0.29 28.35
CA ASP A 251 19.76 -0.89 27.60
C ASP A 251 20.80 -0.52 26.53
N TYR A 252 22.08 -0.49 26.94
CA TYR A 252 23.19 -0.16 26.05
C TYR A 252 23.38 -1.14 24.89
N ASN A 253 22.98 -2.42 25.04
CA ASN A 253 23.08 -3.37 23.93
C ASN A 253 22.07 -3.02 22.84
N ARG A 254 20.81 -2.78 23.24
CA ARG A 254 19.75 -2.36 22.32
C ARG A 254 20.07 -1.00 21.69
N LEU A 255 20.56 -0.05 22.47
CA LEU A 255 20.99 1.26 21.98
C LEU A 255 22.10 1.14 20.91
N SER A 256 23.15 0.37 21.20
CA SER A 256 24.27 0.19 20.28
C SER A 256 23.85 -0.45 18.96
N HIS A 257 23.03 -1.52 19.04
CA HIS A 257 22.48 -2.17 17.86
C HIS A 257 21.60 -1.22 17.05
N ALA A 258 20.73 -0.46 17.71
CA ALA A 258 19.84 0.49 17.05
C ALA A 258 20.60 1.61 16.36
N LEU A 259 21.59 2.24 17.02
CA LEU A 259 22.42 3.28 16.41
C LEU A 259 23.22 2.75 15.22
N THR A 260 23.90 1.61 15.39
CA THR A 260 24.70 1.00 14.31
C THR A 260 23.84 0.69 13.09
N THR A 261 22.67 0.10 13.31
CA THR A 261 21.76 -0.25 12.20
C THR A 261 21.15 0.99 11.56
N SER A 262 20.80 2.00 12.37
CA SER A 262 20.29 3.28 11.87
C SER A 262 21.31 3.98 10.98
N ILE A 263 22.57 4.04 11.39
CA ILE A 263 23.67 4.62 10.59
C ILE A 263 23.83 3.87 9.26
N ALA A 264 23.94 2.54 9.31
CA ALA A 264 24.15 1.73 8.11
C ALA A 264 23.03 1.89 7.08
N PHE A 265 21.77 1.91 7.52
CA PHE A 265 20.63 2.14 6.62
C PHE A 265 20.49 3.61 6.21
N ALA A 266 20.89 4.57 7.05
CA ALA A 266 20.87 5.99 6.69
C ALA A 266 21.90 6.27 5.59
N ASP A 267 23.09 5.68 5.67
CA ASP A 267 24.10 5.71 4.60
C ASP A 267 23.55 5.05 3.32
N TYR A 268 22.96 3.85 3.42
CA TYR A 268 22.35 3.16 2.27
C TYR A 268 21.22 3.97 1.60
N ASN A 269 20.45 4.73 2.38
CA ASN A 269 19.34 5.55 1.90
C ASN A 269 19.75 6.99 1.50
N ASP A 270 21.04 7.33 1.55
CA ASP A 270 21.56 8.70 1.35
C ASP A 270 20.87 9.75 2.27
N ASN A 271 20.53 9.37 3.51
CA ASN A 271 19.77 10.18 4.44
C ASN A 271 20.67 11.06 5.34
N GLN A 272 21.36 12.02 4.72
CA GLN A 272 22.30 12.91 5.42
C GLN A 272 21.68 13.67 6.62
N PRO A 273 20.45 14.21 6.54
CA PRO A 273 19.84 14.88 7.68
C PRO A 273 19.66 13.96 8.90
N LEU A 274 19.41 12.67 8.68
CA LEU A 274 19.30 11.70 9.77
C LEU A 274 20.67 11.37 10.37
N LEU A 275 21.71 11.23 9.54
CA LEU A 275 23.08 11.03 10.02
C LEU A 275 23.53 12.18 10.93
N ASP A 276 23.17 13.41 10.59
CA ASP A 276 23.49 14.58 11.40
C ASP A 276 22.71 14.58 12.73
N LYS A 277 21.43 14.17 12.71
CA LYS A 277 20.65 13.94 13.95
C LYS A 277 21.25 12.85 14.83
N ILE A 278 21.73 11.75 14.24
CA ILE A 278 22.40 10.67 14.97
C ILE A 278 23.68 11.17 15.64
N LYS A 279 24.53 11.90 14.91
CA LYS A 279 25.76 12.50 15.46
C LYS A 279 25.44 13.43 16.63
N LEU A 280 24.42 14.27 16.50
CA LEU A 280 23.98 15.19 17.55
C LEU A 280 23.48 14.42 18.79
N LEU A 281 22.70 13.36 18.60
CA LEU A 281 22.21 12.51 19.68
C LEU A 281 23.39 11.84 20.40
N MET A 282 24.34 11.26 19.66
CA MET A 282 25.53 10.61 20.22
C MET A 282 26.38 11.59 21.02
N SER A 283 26.61 12.80 20.51
CA SER A 283 27.39 13.82 21.23
C SER A 283 26.71 14.28 22.51
N HIS A 284 25.38 14.51 22.49
CA HIS A 284 24.62 14.92 23.67
C HIS A 284 24.65 13.89 24.80
N HIS A 285 24.77 12.61 24.45
CA HIS A 285 24.81 11.49 25.40
C HIS A 285 26.22 10.94 25.65
N ASN A 286 27.28 11.61 25.17
CA ASN A 286 28.67 11.18 25.29
C ASN A 286 28.93 9.75 24.78
N ILE A 287 28.24 9.34 23.71
CA ILE A 287 28.40 8.03 23.07
C ILE A 287 29.50 8.13 22.01
N ASN A 288 30.70 7.65 22.35
CA ASN A 288 31.87 7.74 21.45
C ASN A 288 32.15 6.42 20.70
N GLU A 289 31.67 5.29 21.20
CA GLU A 289 31.90 3.98 20.60
C GLU A 289 30.63 3.13 20.63
N LEU A 290 30.33 2.46 19.52
CA LEU A 290 29.23 1.51 19.40
C LEU A 290 29.79 0.08 19.47
N LYS A 291 29.38 -0.68 20.49
CA LYS A 291 29.73 -2.09 20.61
C LYS A 291 28.87 -2.91 19.66
N ILE A 292 29.46 -3.40 18.59
CA ILE A 292 28.80 -4.36 17.68
C ILE A 292 29.00 -5.75 18.28
N LYS A 293 27.95 -6.36 18.82
CA LYS A 293 27.99 -7.81 19.10
C LYS A 293 27.73 -8.54 17.77
N PRO A 294 28.60 -9.47 17.37
CA PRO A 294 28.37 -10.33 16.20
C PRO A 294 27.12 -11.19 16.37
#